data_AF-A0A956HM98-F1
#
_entry.id   AF-A0A956HM98-F1
#
_cell.length_a   1.000
_cell.length_b   1.000
_cell.length_c   1.000
_cell.angle_alpha   90.00
_cell.angle_beta   90.00
_cell.angle_gamma   90.00
#
_symmetry.space_group_name_H-M   'P 1'
#
loop_
_entity.id
_entity.type
_entity.pdbx_description
1 polymer ?
#
loop_
_entity_poly.entity_id
_entity_poly.type
_entity_poly.pdbx_seq_one_letter_code
_entity_poly.pdbx_strand_id
1 'polypeptide(L)'
;MKAAGRIRQVLSGHSPVALLHAVTRDGHELKLEVPAAAVAGVAVGDVLVLDWHVFRLDEAVLDDMSTDSAIEPPSGDDAVPDAATVAEATDPEPR
;
A
#
# COMPACT_ATOMS: atom_id res chain seq x y z
N MET A 1 -11.12 -21.94 -1.33
CA MET A 1 -12.52 -21.78 -0.84
C MET A 1 -13.06 -20.57 -1.56
N LYS A 2 -14.27 -20.68 -2.12
CA LYS A 2 -14.83 -19.61 -2.94
C LYS A 2 -15.94 -18.87 -2.20
N ALA A 3 -15.91 -17.55 -2.25
CA ALA A 3 -17.00 -16.68 -1.83
C ALA A 3 -17.37 -15.73 -2.97
N ALA A 4 -18.66 -15.42 -3.09
CA ALA A 4 -19.15 -14.44 -4.05
C ALA A 4 -20.18 -13.54 -3.38
N GLY A 5 -20.05 -12.23 -3.58
CA GLY A 5 -20.93 -11.24 -2.99
C GLY A 5 -21.23 -10.10 -3.96
N ARG A 6 -22.42 -9.51 -3.81
CA ARG A 6 -22.80 -8.33 -4.57
C ARG A 6 -22.15 -7.10 -3.93
N ILE A 7 -21.41 -6.33 -4.71
CA ILE A 7 -20.76 -5.10 -4.28
C ILE A 7 -21.84 -4.11 -3.86
N ARG A 8 -21.72 -3.61 -2.64
CA ARG A 8 -22.59 -2.60 -2.03
C ARG A 8 -21.93 -1.23 -2.00
N GLN A 9 -20.60 -1.20 -1.97
CA GLN A 9 -19.84 0.03 -1.89
C GLN A 9 -18.47 -0.15 -2.56
N VAL A 10 -18.05 0.88 -3.28
CA VAL A 10 -16.69 1.07 -3.77
C VAL A 10 -16.19 2.35 -3.13
N LEU A 11 -15.17 2.26 -2.28
CA LEU A 11 -14.52 3.43 -1.70
C LEU A 11 -13.19 3.66 -2.39
N SER A 12 -13.10 4.76 -3.13
CA SER A 12 -11.89 5.23 -3.80
C SER A 12 -11.77 6.74 -3.61
N GLY A 13 -10.55 7.28 -3.61
CA GLY A 13 -10.29 8.70 -3.37
C GLY A 13 -8.81 9.03 -3.59
N HIS A 14 -8.25 9.90 -2.75
CA HIS A 14 -6.83 10.31 -2.84
C HIS A 14 -5.82 9.23 -2.40
N SER A 15 -6.26 8.01 -2.12
CA SER A 15 -5.42 6.88 -1.71
C SER A 15 -5.04 6.04 -2.94
N PRO A 16 -3.82 5.46 -2.99
CA PRO A 16 -3.46 4.47 -4.00
C PRO A 16 -4.23 3.14 -3.85
N VAL A 17 -4.99 2.98 -2.76
CA VAL A 17 -5.78 1.79 -2.44
C VAL A 17 -7.27 2.15 -2.41
N ALA A 18 -8.09 1.29 -3.01
CA ALA A 18 -9.55 1.33 -2.93
C ALA A 18 -10.07 0.12 -2.16
N LEU A 19 -11.22 0.30 -1.49
CA LEU A 19 -11.92 -0.77 -0.79
C LEU A 19 -13.18 -1.18 -1.57
N LEU A 20 -13.26 -2.46 -1.91
CA LEU A 20 -14.49 -3.11 -2.36
C LEU A 20 -15.19 -3.74 -1.16
N HIS A 21 -16.46 -3.37 -0.95
CA HIS A 21 -17.31 -4.01 0.05
C HIS A 21 -18.49 -4.69 -0.63
N ALA A 22 -18.59 -6.01 -0.45
CA ALA A 22 -19.65 -6.84 -1.01
C ALA A 22 -20.34 -7.67 0.08
N VAL A 23 -21.58 -8.09 -0.19
CA VAL A 23 -22.36 -8.93 0.72
C VAL A 23 -22.79 -10.21 -0.01
N THR A 24 -22.53 -11.37 0.58
CA THR A 24 -22.91 -12.68 0.02
C THR A 24 -24.41 -12.94 0.13
N ARG A 25 -24.90 -14.00 -0.52
CA ARG A 25 -26.30 -14.44 -0.39
C ARG A 25 -26.70 -14.73 1.06
N ASP A 26 -25.76 -15.25 1.85
CA ASP A 26 -26.00 -15.65 3.24
C ASP A 26 -25.81 -14.48 4.22
N GLY A 27 -25.53 -13.27 3.72
CA GLY A 27 -25.36 -12.06 4.53
C GLY A 27 -23.94 -11.83 5.05
N HIS A 28 -22.95 -12.61 4.62
CA HIS A 28 -21.56 -12.38 5.01
C HIS A 28 -20.96 -11.18 4.28
N GLU A 29 -20.13 -10.40 4.97
CA GLU A 29 -19.39 -9.28 4.38
C GLU A 29 -18.06 -9.75 3.77
N LEU A 30 -17.77 -9.27 2.56
CA LEU A 30 -16.47 -9.40 1.90
C LEU A 30 -15.88 -8.00 1.73
N LYS A 31 -14.72 -7.76 2.31
CA LYS A 31 -13.98 -6.49 2.22
C LYS A 31 -12.60 -6.78 1.64
N LEU A 32 -12.30 -6.18 0.49
CA LEU A 32 -11.04 -6.37 -0.21
C LEU A 32 -10.44 -5.02 -0.58
N GLU A 33 -9.22 -4.79 -0.09
CA GLU A 33 -8.40 -3.67 -0.50
C GLU A 33 -7.59 -4.03 -1.74
N VAL A 34 -7.64 -3.18 -2.75
CA VAL A 34 -6.95 -3.37 -4.03
C VAL A 34 -6.35 -2.04 -4.50
N PRO A 35 -5.36 -2.04 -5.40
CA PRO A 35 -4.90 -0.81 -6.03
C PRO A 35 -6.08 -0.04 -6.65
N ALA A 36 -6.12 1.28 -6.46
CA ALA A 36 -7.23 2.11 -6.92
C ALA A 36 -7.44 2.04 -8.44
N ALA A 37 -6.38 1.82 -9.22
CA ALA A 37 -6.47 1.62 -10.66
C ALA A 37 -7.24 0.33 -11.04
N ALA A 38 -7.26 -0.69 -10.17
CA ALA A 38 -7.92 -1.96 -10.43
C ALA A 38 -9.45 -1.92 -10.27
N VAL A 39 -9.99 -0.86 -9.67
CA VAL A 39 -11.45 -0.66 -9.53
C VAL A 39 -12.04 0.26 -10.60
N ALA A 40 -11.26 0.61 -11.63
CA ALA A 40 -11.75 1.39 -12.75
C ALA A 40 -12.91 0.66 -13.46
N GLY A 41 -14.09 1.28 -13.50
CA GLY A 41 -15.28 0.70 -14.10
C GLY A 41 -16.04 -0.31 -13.23
N VAL A 42 -15.57 -0.59 -12.00
CA VAL A 42 -16.31 -1.41 -11.03
C VAL A 42 -17.38 -0.56 -10.36
N ALA A 43 -18.61 -1.08 -10.27
CA ALA A 43 -19.76 -0.37 -9.74
C ALA A 43 -20.47 -1.13 -8.63
N VAL A 44 -21.29 -0.39 -7.88
CA VAL A 44 -22.26 -1.00 -6.97
C VAL A 44 -23.23 -1.85 -7.77
N GLY A 45 -23.41 -3.09 -7.32
CA GLY A 45 -24.27 -4.07 -7.97
C GLY A 45 -23.51 -5.16 -8.72
N ASP A 46 -22.25 -4.93 -9.07
CA ASP A 46 -21.34 -5.95 -9.61
C ASP A 46 -21.07 -7.06 -8.58
N VAL A 47 -20.45 -8.16 -9.03
CA VAL A 47 -20.16 -9.31 -8.17
C VAL A 47 -18.66 -9.39 -7.90
N LEU A 48 -18.28 -9.33 -6.63
CA LEU A 48 -16.93 -9.67 -6.17
C LEU A 48 -16.86 -11.18 -5.95
N VAL A 49 -15.90 -11.83 -6.60
CA VAL A 49 -15.59 -13.25 -6.42
C VAL A 49 -14.20 -13.37 -5.80
N LEU A 50 -14.12 -14.02 -4.64
CA LEU A 50 -12.88 -14.30 -3.93
C LEU A 50 -12.65 -15.81 -3.89
N ASP A 51 -11.47 -16.25 -4.29
CA ASP A 51 -10.96 -17.59 -3.98
C ASP A 51 -9.76 -17.45 -3.06
N TRP A 52 -9.76 -18.19 -1.97
CA TRP A 52 -8.75 -18.09 -0.93
C TRP A 52 -8.40 -19.47 -0.37
N HIS A 53 -7.13 -19.63 -0.01
CA HIS A 53 -6.57 -20.87 0.52
C HIS A 53 -5.84 -20.57 1.82
N VAL A 54 -5.89 -21.52 2.75
CA VAL A 54 -5.12 -21.45 4.00
C VAL A 54 -4.18 -22.64 4.01
N PHE A 55 -2.89 -22.35 4.14
CA PHE A 55 -1.86 -23.34 4.32
C PHE A 55 -1.36 -23.27 5.76
N ARG A 56 -1.08 -24.42 6.37
CA ARG A 56 -0.34 -24.49 7.63
C ARG A 56 1.12 -24.74 7.26
N LEU A 57 1.98 -23.83 7.67
CA LEU A 57 3.42 -23.98 7.55
C LEU A 57 3.97 -24.52 8.87
N ASP A 58 4.99 -25.38 8.78
CA ASP A 58 5.78 -25.78 9.95
C ASP A 58 6.69 -24.62 10.36
N GLU A 59 6.93 -24.45 11.67
CA GLU A 59 7.76 -23.34 12.19
C GLU A 59 9.16 -23.29 11.57
N ALA A 60 9.76 -24.45 11.27
CA ALA A 60 11.05 -24.53 10.58
C ALA A 60 11.06 -23.91 9.17
N VAL A 61 9.91 -23.83 8.50
CA VAL A 61 9.76 -23.20 7.18
C VAL A 61 9.49 -21.69 7.31
N LEU A 62 8.91 -21.25 8.43
CA LEU A 62 8.67 -19.82 8.71
C LEU A 62 9.97 -19.06 8.98
N ASP A 63 10.93 -19.69 9.66
CA ASP A 63 12.26 -19.10 9.91
C ASP A 63 13.06 -18.86 8.63
N ASP A 64 12.91 -19.73 7.62
CA ASP A 64 13.58 -19.61 6.31
C ASP A 64 12.99 -18.46 5.45
N MET A 65 11.73 -18.07 5.68
CA MET A 65 11.09 -16.99 4.92
C MET A 65 11.31 -15.58 5.52
N SER A 66 11.91 -15.48 6.70
CA SER A 66 12.08 -14.20 7.42
C SER A 66 13.37 -13.46 7.09
N THR A 67 14.21 -13.99 6.20
CA THR A 67 15.61 -13.54 6.00
C THR A 67 15.84 -12.50 4.90
N ASP A 68 14.81 -11.99 4.21
CA ASP A 68 14.99 -11.04 3.10
C ASP A 68 14.41 -9.65 3.41
N SER A 69 14.97 -8.94 4.39
CA SER A 69 14.79 -7.48 4.58
C SER A 69 15.84 -6.90 5.53
N ALA A 70 17.11 -7.04 5.18
CA ALA A 70 18.14 -6.11 5.65
C ALA A 70 18.59 -5.26 4.46
N ILE A 71 17.88 -4.16 4.20
CA ILE A 71 18.44 -3.07 3.41
C ILE A 71 19.54 -2.47 4.28
N GLU A 72 20.78 -2.88 4.06
CA GLU A 72 21.95 -2.24 4.65
C GLU A 72 21.99 -0.79 4.13
N PRO A 73 21.94 0.24 5.00
CA PRO A 73 22.09 1.61 4.53
C PRO A 73 23.49 1.77 3.93
N PRO A 74 23.65 2.45 2.78
CA PRO A 74 24.98 2.68 2.24
C PRO A 74 25.80 3.49 3.25
N SER A 75 26.91 2.92 3.71
CA SER A 75 27.93 3.64 4.50
C SER A 75 28.54 4.73 3.62
N GLY A 76 28.00 5.93 3.70
CA GLY A 76 28.53 7.12 3.03
C GLY A 76 29.75 7.65 3.76
N ASP A 77 30.91 7.08 3.47
CA ASP A 77 32.21 7.72 3.71
C ASP A 77 32.62 8.43 2.42
N ASP A 78 31.93 9.53 2.11
CA ASP A 78 32.37 10.47 1.07
C ASP A 78 32.63 11.81 1.77
N ALA A 79 33.91 12.07 1.99
CA ALA A 79 34.44 13.32 2.45
C ALA A 79 33.93 14.46 1.56
N VAL A 80 33.27 15.45 2.15
CA VAL A 80 32.93 16.72 1.48
C VAL A 80 34.22 17.54 1.36
N PRO A 81 34.74 17.83 0.14
CA PRO A 81 35.73 18.87 0.01
C PRO A 81 35.05 20.23 0.09
N ASP A 82 35.64 21.06 0.94
CA ASP A 82 35.37 22.46 1.22
C ASP A 82 35.06 23.29 -0.04
N ALA A 83 33.86 23.86 -0.10
CA ALA A 83 33.50 24.91 -1.04
C ALA A 83 32.34 25.75 -0.49
N ALA A 84 32.68 26.96 -0.05
CA ALA A 84 32.03 28.22 -0.45
C ALA A 84 31.92 29.19 0.72
N THR A 85 32.78 30.21 0.67
CA THR A 85 32.57 31.50 1.32
C THR A 85 31.17 32.01 0.92
N VAL A 86 30.33 32.32 1.90
CA VAL A 86 29.07 33.03 1.69
C VAL A 86 29.26 34.44 2.21
N ALA A 87 29.19 35.39 1.29
CA ALA A 87 29.20 36.82 1.56
C ALA A 87 27.97 37.21 2.40
N GLU A 88 28.24 38.02 3.41
CA GLU A 88 27.25 38.64 4.30
C GLU A 88 26.26 39.51 3.50
N ALA A 89 24.97 39.20 3.65
CA ALA A 89 23.88 40.01 3.16
C ALA A 89 23.49 41.04 4.22
N THR A 90 23.23 42.28 3.83
CA THR A 90 22.17 43.09 4.43
C THR A 90 21.84 44.29 3.55
N ASP A 91 20.78 44.11 2.75
CA ASP A 91 19.96 45.19 2.21
C ASP A 91 18.68 45.25 3.06
N PRO A 92 18.37 46.37 3.72
CA PRO A 92 17.05 46.58 4.30
C PRO A 92 16.30 47.74 3.59
N GLU A 93 15.29 47.39 2.80
CA GLU A 93 14.04 48.18 2.66
C GLU A 93 13.00 47.63 3.68
N PRO A 94 11.84 48.28 3.98
CA PRO A 94 11.24 49.50 3.41
C PRO A 94 10.60 50.48 4.45
N ARG A 95 10.36 51.74 4.03
CA ARG A 95 9.08 52.48 4.17
C ARG A 95 9.18 53.93 3.68
#